data_AF-A0AAD2DL20-F1
#
_entry.id   AF-A0AAD2DL20-F1
#
_cell.length_a   1.000
_cell.length_b   1.000
_cell.length_c   1.000
_cell.angle_alpha   90.00
_cell.angle_beta   90.00
_cell.angle_gamma   90.00
#
_symmetry.space_group_name_H-M   'P 1'
#
loop_
_entity.id
_entity.type
_entity.pdbx_description
1 polymer ?
#
loop_
_entity_poly.entity_id
_entity_poly.type
_entity_poly.pdbx_seq_one_letter_code
_entity_poly.pdbx_strand_id
1 'polypeptide(L)'
;MVESNPPLLHEYSQILRQSRQDCAVQSKIVSDKYNGSSECELPLIDLRGLKSENEEERACCIKEIARASSEWGFFQVVNHGISLQLLDKMRSEQIKLFNAPFQSKASCGLLNNSYRWGTPTATCPHQFSWSEAFHIPLTKIAEDDCYGQFTSLREVMVEYASAMQELSKLLAGVLVMNLGHRKELFDEICDESTCFLRLNHYPACPISLELFGLVPHTDSDFLTILHQDEHVSGLQLMKDGKWVSVKPNKDALIVNIGDLFQAWSNDVYKSVEHKVMANSRKERFSVAYFLCPSYDSIIGSCKQPSRYKTFTFREYRNKTQEDVKLTGHKVGLPRFLLD
;
A
#
# COMPACT_ATOMS: atom_id res chain seq x y z
N MET A 1 34.76 -2.94 14.11
CA MET A 1 33.76 -2.35 13.21
C MET A 1 32.41 -2.76 13.76
N VAL A 2 31.56 -1.81 14.16
CA VAL A 2 30.18 -2.13 14.51
C VAL A 2 29.50 -2.53 13.20
N GLU A 3 29.18 -3.81 13.02
CA GLU A 3 28.39 -4.25 11.87
C GLU A 3 27.09 -3.44 11.86
N SER A 4 26.85 -2.71 10.77
CA SER A 4 25.60 -1.99 10.61
C SER A 4 24.46 -3.00 10.58
N ASN A 5 23.46 -2.79 11.42
CA ASN A 5 22.22 -3.57 11.45
C ASN A 5 21.11 -2.65 10.94
N PRO A 6 20.71 -2.75 9.66
CA PRO A 6 21.05 -3.78 8.66
C PRO A 6 22.37 -3.54 7.91
N PRO A 7 22.95 -4.61 7.32
CA PRO A 7 24.27 -4.58 6.66
C PRO A 7 24.33 -3.66 5.43
N LEU A 8 23.18 -3.27 4.90
CA LEU A 8 23.08 -2.53 3.65
C LEU A 8 23.33 -1.02 3.83
N LEU A 9 23.42 -0.51 5.07
CA LEU A 9 23.66 0.91 5.36
C LEU A 9 24.91 1.46 4.64
N HIS A 10 25.98 0.66 4.59
CA HIS A 10 27.23 1.04 3.94
C HIS A 10 27.06 1.15 2.42
N GLU A 11 26.48 0.14 1.78
CA GLU A 11 26.20 0.12 0.34
C GLU A 11 25.28 1.29 -0.05
N TYR A 12 24.24 1.55 0.73
CA TYR A 12 23.34 2.68 0.50
C TYR A 12 24.03 4.04 0.69
N SER A 13 24.94 4.16 1.66
CA SER A 13 25.76 5.36 1.82
C SER A 13 26.67 5.59 0.62
N GLN A 14 27.15 4.53 -0.04
CA GLN A 14 27.93 4.63 -1.27
C GLN A 14 27.08 5.09 -2.46
N ILE A 15 25.89 4.51 -2.66
CA ILE A 15 24.95 4.95 -3.73
C ILE A 15 24.65 6.45 -3.60
N LEU A 16 24.43 6.92 -2.37
CA LEU A 16 24.19 8.34 -2.10
C LEU A 16 25.42 9.23 -2.34
N ARG A 17 26.62 8.76 -2.00
CA ARG A 17 27.87 9.51 -2.26
C ARG A 17 28.18 9.61 -3.75
N GLN A 18 28.03 8.51 -4.49
CA GLN A 18 28.24 8.48 -5.94
C GLN A 18 27.25 9.39 -6.66
N SER A 19 25.97 9.34 -6.29
CA SER A 19 24.97 10.23 -6.85
C SER A 19 25.27 11.72 -6.59
N ARG A 20 25.83 12.08 -5.43
CA ARG A 20 26.26 13.46 -5.15
C ARG A 20 27.49 13.88 -5.95
N GLN A 21 28.34 12.94 -6.37
CA GLN A 21 29.49 13.20 -7.23
C GLN A 21 29.08 13.32 -8.71
N ASP A 22 28.09 12.55 -9.15
CA ASP A 22 27.55 12.62 -10.51
C ASP A 22 26.59 13.82 -10.72
N CYS A 23 26.09 14.42 -9.65
CA CYS A 23 25.10 15.50 -9.70
C CYS A 23 25.72 16.89 -9.42
N ALA A 24 26.56 17.36 -10.34
CA ALA A 24 26.85 18.79 -10.48
C ALA A 24 25.91 19.50 -11.49
N VAL A 25 24.95 18.79 -12.10
CA VAL A 25 24.17 19.32 -13.25
C VAL A 25 22.64 19.21 -13.09
N GLN A 26 22.09 18.52 -12.06
CA GLN A 26 20.62 18.30 -11.95
C GLN A 26 19.97 18.79 -10.65
N SER A 27 20.70 19.51 -9.78
CA SER A 27 20.15 20.07 -8.54
C SER A 27 19.16 21.23 -8.72
N LYS A 28 19.05 21.80 -9.94
CA LYS A 28 18.14 22.93 -10.23
C LYS A 28 16.75 22.54 -10.75
N ILE A 29 16.54 21.30 -11.20
CA ILE A 29 15.24 20.87 -11.77
C ILE A 29 14.36 20.19 -10.71
N VAL A 30 14.98 19.63 -9.67
CA VAL A 30 14.28 18.96 -8.56
C VAL A 30 13.88 19.95 -7.46
N SER A 31 14.67 20.99 -7.18
CA SER A 31 14.37 21.95 -6.10
C SER A 31 13.04 22.67 -6.26
N ASP A 32 12.63 22.96 -7.49
CA ASP A 32 11.44 23.80 -7.76
C ASP A 32 10.11 23.02 -7.70
N LYS A 33 10.15 21.68 -7.61
CA LYS A 33 8.97 20.81 -7.40
C LYS A 33 8.76 20.37 -5.95
N TYR A 34 9.71 20.64 -5.04
CA TYR A 34 9.70 20.18 -3.65
C TYR A 34 9.46 21.31 -2.64
N ASN A 35 8.91 22.45 -3.07
CA ASN A 35 8.40 23.46 -2.14
C ASN A 35 7.14 22.95 -1.44
N GLY A 36 7.29 22.56 -0.16
CA GLY A 36 6.23 22.36 0.84
C GLY A 36 4.99 21.62 0.35
N SER A 37 4.91 20.30 0.56
CA SER A 37 3.64 19.59 0.37
C SER A 37 2.58 20.24 1.26
N SER A 38 1.54 20.81 0.67
CA SER A 38 0.37 21.23 1.43
C SER A 38 -0.23 20.00 2.11
N GLU A 39 -0.52 20.11 3.41
CA GLU A 39 -1.32 19.10 4.08
C GLU A 39 -2.70 19.03 3.41
N CYS A 40 -3.19 17.82 3.21
CA CYS A 40 -4.51 17.60 2.67
C CYS A 40 -5.31 16.74 3.64
N GLU A 41 -6.56 17.14 3.86
CA GLU A 41 -7.55 16.30 4.49
C GLU A 41 -8.18 15.40 3.43
N LEU A 42 -7.92 14.10 3.52
CA LEU A 42 -8.63 13.12 2.71
C LEU A 42 -10.13 13.14 3.07
N PRO A 43 -11.03 12.78 2.14
CA PRO A 43 -12.42 12.54 2.47
C PRO A 43 -12.51 11.56 3.65
N LEU A 44 -13.17 11.97 4.74
CA LEU A 44 -13.38 11.16 5.93
C LEU A 44 -14.81 10.63 5.94
N ILE A 45 -14.97 9.31 5.88
CA ILE A 45 -16.26 8.66 5.69
C ILE A 45 -16.60 7.83 6.93
N ASP A 46 -17.80 8.06 7.48
CA ASP A 46 -18.34 7.29 8.59
C ASP A 46 -19.13 6.06 8.08
N LEU A 47 -18.58 4.87 8.31
CA LEU A 47 -19.18 3.63 7.81
C LEU A 47 -20.44 3.20 8.59
N ARG A 48 -20.85 3.91 9.65
CA ARG A 48 -22.18 3.72 10.25
C ARG A 48 -23.30 4.02 9.25
N GLY A 49 -23.08 4.94 8.32
CA GLY A 49 -24.04 5.28 7.27
C GLY A 49 -24.45 4.06 6.44
N LEU A 50 -23.54 3.10 6.20
CA LEU A 50 -23.85 1.86 5.48
C LEU A 50 -24.82 0.93 6.23
N LYS A 51 -24.89 1.06 7.56
CA LYS A 51 -25.75 0.26 8.44
C LYS A 51 -27.01 1.01 8.91
N SER A 52 -27.27 2.21 8.37
CA SER A 52 -28.46 2.98 8.73
C SER A 52 -29.74 2.29 8.25
N GLU A 53 -30.79 2.32 9.08
CA GLU A 53 -32.14 1.89 8.69
C GLU A 53 -32.77 2.88 7.70
N ASN A 54 -32.26 4.11 7.63
CA ASN A 54 -32.67 5.11 6.65
C ASN A 54 -31.99 4.87 5.30
N GLU A 55 -32.79 4.60 4.27
CA GLU A 55 -32.29 4.34 2.91
C GLU A 55 -31.54 5.54 2.29
N GLU A 56 -31.96 6.77 2.60
CA GLU A 56 -31.32 7.98 2.08
C GLU A 56 -29.92 8.17 2.68
N GLU A 57 -29.76 7.92 3.98
CA GLU A 57 -28.46 7.98 4.66
C GLU A 57 -27.50 6.92 4.12
N ARG A 58 -28.01 5.69 3.93
CA ARG A 58 -27.25 4.59 3.33
C ARG A 58 -26.82 4.93 1.90
N ALA A 59 -27.73 5.45 1.09
CA ALA A 59 -27.44 5.88 -0.28
C ALA A 59 -26.43 7.06 -0.31
N CYS A 60 -26.51 7.99 0.65
CA CYS A 60 -25.56 9.08 0.78
C CYS A 60 -24.15 8.56 1.07
N CYS A 61 -24.00 7.67 2.05
CA CYS A 61 -22.71 7.05 2.41
C CYS A 61 -22.09 6.30 1.21
N ILE A 62 -22.89 5.53 0.47
CA ILE A 62 -22.46 4.85 -0.77
C ILE A 62 -21.93 5.86 -1.80
N LYS A 63 -22.66 6.95 -2.02
CA LYS A 63 -22.25 8.01 -2.96
C LYS A 63 -20.96 8.70 -2.51
N GLU A 64 -20.76 8.92 -1.22
CA GLU A 64 -19.53 9.51 -0.69
C GLU A 64 -18.32 8.61 -0.91
N ILE A 65 -18.46 7.30 -0.65
CA ILE A 65 -17.42 6.30 -0.94
C ILE A 65 -17.08 6.30 -2.43
N ALA A 66 -18.08 6.21 -3.30
CA ALA A 66 -17.87 6.23 -4.74
C ALA A 66 -17.23 7.53 -5.23
N ARG A 67 -17.70 8.68 -4.74
CA ARG A 67 -17.14 10.00 -5.09
C ARG A 67 -15.68 10.10 -4.67
N ALA A 68 -15.34 9.68 -3.46
CA ALA A 68 -13.96 9.70 -2.99
C ALA A 68 -13.06 8.79 -3.82
N SER A 69 -13.51 7.57 -4.16
CA SER A 69 -12.79 6.66 -5.06
C SER A 69 -12.58 7.23 -6.47
N SER A 70 -13.53 8.01 -6.99
CA SER A 70 -13.45 8.63 -8.32
C SER A 70 -12.64 9.93 -8.37
N GLU A 71 -12.76 10.78 -7.35
CA GLU A 71 -12.11 12.10 -7.34
C GLU A 71 -10.71 12.06 -6.74
N TRP A 72 -10.53 11.24 -5.71
CA TRP A 72 -9.30 11.16 -4.92
C TRP A 72 -8.55 9.85 -5.11
N GLY A 73 -9.25 8.74 -5.32
CA GLY A 73 -8.63 7.40 -5.28
C GLY A 73 -8.15 6.98 -3.87
N PHE A 74 -8.30 7.86 -2.89
CA PHE A 74 -7.90 7.72 -1.49
C PHE A 74 -8.97 8.33 -0.60
N PHE A 75 -9.25 7.68 0.53
CA PHE A 75 -10.12 8.23 1.58
C PHE A 75 -9.80 7.61 2.94
N GLN A 76 -10.31 8.23 4.00
CA GLN A 76 -10.27 7.71 5.35
C GLN A 76 -11.64 7.16 5.74
N VAL A 77 -11.66 6.06 6.48
CA VAL A 77 -12.88 5.49 7.05
C VAL A 77 -12.81 5.42 8.56
N VAL A 78 -13.89 5.79 9.24
CA VAL A 78 -14.10 5.66 10.68
C VAL A 78 -15.31 4.79 10.96
N ASN A 79 -15.43 4.32 12.21
CA ASN A 79 -16.48 3.37 12.62
C ASN A 79 -16.54 2.12 11.71
N HIS A 80 -15.37 1.69 11.25
CA HIS A 80 -15.18 0.59 10.30
C HIS A 80 -15.41 -0.81 10.92
N GLY A 81 -15.63 -0.89 12.24
CA GLY A 81 -15.98 -2.13 12.93
C GLY A 81 -14.80 -2.99 13.39
N ILE A 82 -13.56 -2.59 13.08
CA ILE A 82 -12.35 -3.23 13.62
C ILE A 82 -12.07 -2.61 14.98
N SER A 83 -11.86 -3.43 16.02
CA SER A 83 -11.65 -2.93 17.38
C SER A 83 -10.30 -2.20 17.48
N LEU A 84 -10.28 -1.07 18.19
CA LEU A 84 -9.04 -0.33 18.47
C LEU A 84 -8.03 -1.21 19.22
N GLN A 85 -8.51 -2.08 20.11
CA GLN A 85 -7.66 -3.04 20.82
C GLN A 85 -6.93 -4.01 19.87
N LEU A 86 -7.58 -4.47 18.80
CA LEU A 86 -6.95 -5.32 17.79
C LEU A 86 -5.90 -4.54 16.99
N LEU A 87 -6.20 -3.29 16.61
CA LEU A 87 -5.25 -2.40 15.95
C LEU A 87 -4.00 -2.17 16.83
N ASP A 88 -4.18 -1.88 18.13
CA ASP A 88 -3.11 -1.66 19.11
C ASP A 88 -2.26 -2.92 19.33
N LYS A 89 -2.91 -4.10 19.44
CA LYS A 89 -2.21 -5.39 19.55
C LYS A 89 -1.38 -5.65 18.31
N MET A 90 -1.96 -5.46 17.12
CA MET A 90 -1.25 -5.67 15.85
C MET A 90 -0.03 -4.76 15.75
N ARG A 91 -0.17 -3.47 16.11
CA ARG A 91 0.95 -2.52 16.17
C ARG A 91 2.02 -2.96 17.16
N SER A 92 1.63 -3.39 18.35
CA SER A 92 2.56 -3.84 19.40
C SER A 92 3.35 -5.08 18.95
N GLU A 93 2.70 -6.07 18.35
CA GLU A 93 3.36 -7.26 17.82
C GLU A 93 4.26 -6.93 16.61
N GLN A 94 3.84 -6.01 15.74
CA GLN A 94 4.67 -5.51 14.64
C GLN A 94 5.97 -4.87 15.15
N ILE A 95 5.89 -4.04 16.19
CA ILE A 95 7.08 -3.41 16.80
C ILE A 95 8.02 -4.48 17.38
N LYS A 96 7.48 -5.48 18.10
CA LYS A 96 8.28 -6.61 18.60
C LYS A 96 8.98 -7.36 17.48
N LEU A 97 8.28 -7.62 16.38
CA LEU A 97 8.82 -8.29 15.19
C LEU A 97 9.98 -7.49 14.59
N PHE A 98 9.82 -6.19 14.37
CA PHE A 98 10.84 -5.36 13.74
C PHE A 98 12.03 -5.03 14.66
N ASN A 99 11.86 -5.09 15.97
CA ASN A 99 12.95 -4.99 16.94
C ASN A 99 13.88 -6.22 16.96
N ALA A 100 13.50 -7.31 16.30
CA ALA A 100 14.37 -8.47 16.15
C ALA A 100 15.63 -8.13 15.32
N PRO A 101 16.77 -8.79 15.56
CA PRO A 101 17.97 -8.60 14.76
C PRO A 101 17.71 -8.85 13.27
N PHE A 102 18.39 -8.10 12.38
CA PHE A 102 18.24 -8.26 10.93
C PHE A 102 18.42 -9.72 10.47
N GLN A 103 19.43 -10.42 10.99
CA GLN A 103 19.68 -11.83 10.63
C GLN A 103 18.49 -12.73 10.96
N SER A 104 17.84 -12.51 12.10
CA SER A 104 16.64 -13.25 12.51
C SER A 104 15.45 -13.00 11.56
N LYS A 105 15.32 -11.76 11.06
CA LYS A 105 14.27 -11.40 10.10
C LYS A 105 14.57 -11.90 8.68
N ALA A 106 15.84 -11.84 8.26
CA ALA A 106 16.25 -12.05 6.86
C ALA A 106 16.56 -13.51 6.49
N SER A 107 17.01 -14.34 7.45
CA SER A 107 17.61 -15.64 7.11
C SER A 107 17.05 -16.84 7.89
N CYS A 108 16.13 -16.63 8.83
CA CYS A 108 15.62 -17.71 9.70
C CYS A 108 14.29 -18.32 9.22
N GLY A 109 13.88 -18.15 7.97
CA GLY A 109 12.58 -18.68 7.51
C GLY A 109 11.36 -17.92 8.05
N LEU A 110 11.58 -16.86 8.82
CA LEU A 110 10.53 -16.12 9.51
C LEU A 110 9.47 -15.62 8.53
N LEU A 111 8.21 -15.92 8.84
CA LEU A 111 7.04 -15.59 8.03
C LEU A 111 7.23 -16.01 6.57
N ASN A 112 7.72 -17.23 6.34
CA ASN A 112 7.91 -17.82 5.01
C ASN A 112 8.87 -17.02 4.11
N ASN A 113 9.98 -16.52 4.68
CA ASN A 113 10.99 -15.72 3.95
C ASN A 113 10.40 -14.47 3.26
N SER A 114 9.36 -13.90 3.87
CA SER A 114 8.65 -12.72 3.35
C SER A 114 9.34 -11.40 3.63
N TYR A 115 10.43 -11.41 4.40
CA TYR A 115 11.19 -10.23 4.76
C TYR A 115 11.89 -9.59 3.55
N ARG A 116 11.89 -8.25 3.50
CA ARG A 116 12.52 -7.43 2.48
C ARG A 116 13.13 -6.19 3.14
N TRP A 117 14.33 -5.80 2.71
CA TRP A 117 14.92 -4.49 3.04
C TRP A 117 15.16 -3.69 1.77
N GLY A 118 14.64 -2.47 1.76
CA GLY A 118 14.76 -1.49 0.70
C GLY A 118 14.40 -2.00 -0.69
N THR A 119 15.14 -1.51 -1.69
CA THR A 119 15.03 -1.93 -3.09
C THR A 119 16.37 -2.54 -3.50
N PRO A 120 16.55 -3.88 -3.46
CA PRO A 120 17.85 -4.52 -3.74
C PRO A 120 18.40 -4.24 -5.14
N THR A 121 17.52 -3.91 -6.10
CA THR A 121 17.89 -3.61 -7.49
C THR A 121 18.05 -2.12 -7.77
N ALA A 122 18.02 -1.26 -6.76
CA ALA A 122 18.17 0.18 -6.97
C ALA A 122 19.56 0.54 -7.47
N THR A 123 19.64 1.29 -8.57
CA THR A 123 20.90 1.80 -9.13
C THR A 123 21.13 3.27 -8.81
N CYS A 124 20.11 3.97 -8.31
CA CYS A 124 20.19 5.38 -7.92
C CYS A 124 19.27 5.69 -6.72
N PRO A 125 19.47 6.83 -6.04
CA PRO A 125 18.68 7.20 -4.86
C PRO A 125 17.16 7.30 -5.10
N HIS A 126 16.72 7.61 -6.32
CA HIS A 126 15.30 7.74 -6.65
C HIS A 126 14.56 6.39 -6.73
N GLN A 127 15.28 5.29 -6.86
CA GLN A 127 14.73 3.92 -6.87
C GLN A 127 14.82 3.25 -5.49
N PHE A 128 15.42 3.94 -4.53
CA PHE A 128 15.74 3.40 -3.23
C PHE A 128 14.64 3.70 -2.21
N SER A 129 14.25 2.67 -1.44
CA SER A 129 13.31 2.77 -0.33
C SER A 129 14.05 2.57 1.00
N TRP A 130 13.97 3.55 1.90
CA TRP A 130 14.48 3.44 3.28
C TRP A 130 13.43 2.80 4.18
N SER A 131 13.20 1.51 3.97
CA SER A 131 12.21 0.74 4.73
C SER A 131 12.55 -0.74 4.73
N GLU A 132 12.04 -1.42 5.74
CA GLU A 132 11.88 -2.87 5.74
C GLU A 132 10.41 -3.26 5.74
N ALA A 133 10.13 -4.46 5.25
CA ALA A 133 8.78 -5.00 5.23
C ALA A 133 8.74 -6.52 5.32
N PHE A 134 7.64 -7.04 5.84
CA PHE A 134 7.22 -8.43 5.65
C PHE A 134 6.01 -8.45 4.70
N HIS A 135 6.11 -9.18 3.60
CA HIS A 135 5.04 -9.37 2.61
C HIS A 135 4.40 -10.75 2.77
N ILE A 136 3.35 -10.85 3.56
CA ILE A 136 2.81 -12.10 4.11
C ILE A 136 1.52 -12.47 3.37
N PRO A 137 1.51 -13.51 2.52
CA PRO A 137 0.27 -14.00 1.90
C PRO A 137 -0.73 -14.44 2.97
N LEU A 138 -2.03 -14.17 2.79
CA LEU A 138 -3.04 -14.53 3.79
C LEU A 138 -3.09 -16.04 4.06
N THR A 139 -2.90 -16.85 3.01
CA THR A 139 -2.81 -18.32 3.09
C THR A 139 -1.68 -18.83 3.99
N LYS A 140 -0.70 -17.97 4.28
CA LYS A 140 0.47 -18.29 5.11
C LYS A 140 0.34 -17.82 6.55
N ILE A 141 -0.67 -17.01 6.88
CA ILE A 141 -0.83 -16.47 8.23
C ILE A 141 -1.18 -17.58 9.23
N ALA A 142 -2.00 -18.56 8.85
CA ALA A 142 -2.42 -19.62 9.76
C ALA A 142 -1.36 -20.72 10.00
N GLU A 143 -0.27 -20.74 9.24
CA GLU A 143 0.78 -21.77 9.34
C GLU A 143 1.66 -21.55 10.58
N ASP A 144 1.65 -22.50 11.53
CA ASP A 144 2.34 -22.37 12.82
C ASP A 144 3.87 -22.29 12.68
N ASP A 145 4.45 -23.08 11.77
CA ASP A 145 5.91 -23.32 11.74
C ASP A 145 6.75 -22.11 11.32
N CYS A 146 6.12 -21.06 10.78
CA CYS A 146 6.84 -19.91 10.22
C CYS A 146 7.07 -18.75 11.19
N TYR A 147 6.58 -18.83 12.42
CA TYR A 147 6.59 -17.70 13.38
C TYR A 147 7.80 -17.67 14.32
N GLY A 148 8.53 -18.77 14.46
CA GLY A 148 9.62 -18.88 15.44
C GLY A 148 9.15 -18.47 16.84
N GLN A 149 9.80 -17.45 17.42
CA GLN A 149 9.47 -16.93 18.74
C GLN A 149 8.25 -15.98 18.78
N PHE A 150 7.67 -15.62 17.63
CA PHE A 150 6.58 -14.63 17.52
C PHE A 150 5.21 -15.30 17.46
N THR A 151 4.94 -16.26 18.35
CA THR A 151 3.67 -17.02 18.33
C THR A 151 2.45 -16.13 18.62
N SER A 152 2.59 -15.13 19.49
CA SER A 152 1.53 -14.14 19.76
C SER A 152 1.14 -13.30 18.53
N LEU A 153 2.10 -13.02 17.65
CA LEU A 153 1.85 -12.30 16.40
C LEU A 153 0.91 -13.11 15.50
N ARG A 154 1.02 -14.44 15.48
CA ARG A 154 0.15 -15.29 14.66
C ARG A 154 -1.31 -15.10 15.02
N GLU A 155 -1.66 -15.25 16.29
CA GLU A 155 -3.04 -15.13 16.78
C GLU A 155 -3.64 -13.77 16.41
N VAL A 156 -2.85 -12.71 16.65
CA VAL A 156 -3.26 -11.34 16.32
C VAL A 156 -3.41 -11.13 14.81
N MET A 157 -2.49 -11.66 13.99
CA MET A 157 -2.59 -11.54 12.53
C MET A 157 -3.75 -12.32 11.94
N VAL A 158 -4.10 -13.49 12.50
CA VAL A 158 -5.30 -14.25 12.07
C VAL A 158 -6.56 -13.40 12.29
N GLU A 159 -6.73 -12.86 13.51
CA GLU A 159 -7.88 -12.00 13.84
C GLU A 159 -7.89 -10.73 12.99
N TYR A 160 -6.73 -10.06 12.85
CA TYR A 160 -6.58 -8.84 12.07
C TYR A 160 -6.84 -9.04 10.58
N ALA A 161 -6.31 -10.11 9.98
CA ALA A 161 -6.51 -10.43 8.57
C ALA A 161 -7.99 -10.70 8.27
N SER A 162 -8.67 -11.44 9.14
CA SER A 162 -10.12 -11.69 9.00
C SER A 162 -10.93 -10.39 9.08
N ALA A 163 -10.63 -9.52 10.05
CA ALA A 163 -11.31 -8.23 10.17
C ALA A 163 -11.08 -7.30 8.96
N MET A 164 -9.85 -7.25 8.44
CA MET A 164 -9.51 -6.48 7.23
C MET A 164 -10.16 -7.05 5.98
N GLN A 165 -10.25 -8.38 5.87
CA GLN A 165 -10.92 -9.06 4.77
C GLN A 165 -12.40 -8.69 4.73
N GLU A 166 -13.11 -8.79 5.84
CA GLU A 166 -14.54 -8.43 5.91
C GLU A 166 -14.78 -6.96 5.54
N LEU A 167 -13.94 -6.05 6.04
CA LEU A 167 -14.00 -4.64 5.67
C LEU A 167 -13.71 -4.42 4.17
N SER A 168 -12.74 -5.13 3.60
CA SER A 168 -12.42 -5.03 2.17
C SER A 168 -13.56 -5.53 1.29
N LYS A 169 -14.21 -6.64 1.64
CA LYS A 169 -15.38 -7.19 0.94
C LYS A 169 -16.57 -6.23 1.02
N LEU A 170 -16.77 -5.59 2.17
CA LEU A 170 -17.79 -4.55 2.34
C LEU A 170 -17.55 -3.37 1.39
N LEU A 171 -16.37 -2.78 1.42
CA LEU A 171 -16.02 -1.58 0.64
C LEU A 171 -16.01 -1.86 -0.87
N ALA A 172 -15.39 -2.97 -1.29
CA ALA A 172 -15.39 -3.38 -2.68
C ALA A 172 -16.81 -3.64 -3.18
N GLY A 173 -17.64 -4.34 -2.39
CA GLY A 173 -19.04 -4.59 -2.71
C GLY A 173 -19.84 -3.30 -2.93
N VAL A 174 -19.65 -2.29 -2.07
CA VAL A 174 -20.29 -0.97 -2.22
C VAL A 174 -19.92 -0.32 -3.56
N LEU A 175 -18.63 -0.31 -3.91
CA LEU A 175 -18.13 0.30 -5.13
C LEU A 175 -18.63 -0.42 -6.40
N VAL A 176 -18.70 -1.75 -6.36
CA VAL A 176 -19.22 -2.60 -7.46
C VAL A 176 -20.70 -2.36 -7.68
N MET A 177 -21.49 -2.36 -6.60
CA MET A 177 -22.92 -2.08 -6.66
C MET A 177 -23.20 -0.68 -7.20
N ASN A 178 -22.40 0.32 -6.81
CA ASN A 178 -22.51 1.68 -7.32
C ASN A 178 -22.26 1.77 -8.85
N LEU A 179 -21.51 0.82 -9.43
CA LEU A 179 -21.31 0.71 -10.87
C LEU A 179 -22.43 -0.08 -11.58
N GLY A 180 -23.43 -0.58 -10.86
CA GLY A 180 -24.56 -1.33 -11.39
C GLY A 180 -24.35 -2.85 -11.49
N HIS A 181 -23.31 -3.37 -10.80
CA HIS A 181 -22.99 -4.80 -10.79
C HIS A 181 -23.40 -5.46 -9.48
N ARG A 182 -23.59 -6.79 -9.49
CA ARG A 182 -23.92 -7.56 -8.29
C ARG A 182 -22.69 -7.66 -7.37
N LYS A 183 -22.90 -7.65 -6.05
CA LYS A 183 -21.83 -7.72 -5.05
C LYS A 183 -21.00 -9.01 -5.19
N GLU A 184 -21.66 -10.12 -5.48
CA GLU A 184 -21.09 -11.47 -5.55
C GLU A 184 -20.08 -11.61 -6.71
N LEU A 185 -20.08 -10.67 -7.66
CA LEU A 185 -19.09 -10.64 -8.73
C LEU A 185 -17.66 -10.53 -8.18
N PHE A 186 -17.47 -9.86 -7.04
CA PHE A 186 -16.14 -9.80 -6.42
C PHE A 186 -15.73 -11.12 -5.77
N ASP A 187 -16.66 -11.94 -5.29
CA ASP A 187 -16.34 -13.26 -4.76
C ASP A 187 -15.92 -14.23 -5.88
N GLU A 188 -16.35 -13.96 -7.12
CA GLU A 188 -15.92 -14.70 -8.32
C GLU A 188 -14.54 -14.24 -8.84
N ILE A 189 -14.23 -12.94 -8.71
CA ILE A 189 -12.99 -12.34 -9.24
C ILE A 189 -11.84 -12.39 -8.23
N CYS A 190 -12.13 -12.17 -6.95
CA CYS A 190 -11.14 -12.15 -5.87
C CYS A 190 -10.89 -13.53 -5.29
N ASP A 191 -9.62 -13.79 -5.01
CA ASP A 191 -9.18 -15.00 -4.34
C ASP A 191 -8.26 -14.63 -3.18
N GLU A 192 -8.63 -15.08 -1.99
CA GLU A 192 -7.88 -14.88 -0.75
C GLU A 192 -6.45 -15.42 -0.86
N SER A 193 -6.21 -16.39 -1.76
CA SER A 193 -4.87 -16.93 -2.06
C SER A 193 -3.88 -15.91 -2.62
N THR A 194 -4.40 -14.82 -3.20
CA THR A 194 -3.61 -13.75 -3.80
C THR A 194 -3.55 -12.48 -2.96
N CYS A 195 -4.37 -12.39 -1.92
CA CYS A 195 -4.37 -11.30 -0.97
C CYS A 195 -3.20 -11.45 0.01
N PHE A 196 -2.75 -10.34 0.58
CA PHE A 196 -1.62 -10.34 1.51
C PHE A 196 -1.65 -9.16 2.48
N LEU A 197 -0.97 -9.34 3.60
CA LEU A 197 -0.58 -8.25 4.49
C LEU A 197 0.84 -7.79 4.17
N ARG A 198 1.07 -6.48 4.23
CA ARG A 198 2.41 -5.90 4.24
C ARG A 198 2.61 -5.10 5.52
N LEU A 199 3.44 -5.65 6.41
CA LEU A 199 3.90 -4.95 7.60
C LEU A 199 5.11 -4.12 7.17
N ASN A 200 5.06 -2.81 7.32
CA ASN A 200 6.13 -1.90 6.94
C ASN A 200 6.72 -1.23 8.19
N HIS A 201 8.04 -1.10 8.20
CA HIS A 201 8.77 -0.29 9.15
C HIS A 201 9.72 0.65 8.39
N TYR A 202 9.61 1.94 8.71
CA TYR A 202 10.43 3.01 8.17
C TYR A 202 11.31 3.55 9.29
N PRO A 203 12.56 3.08 9.43
CA PRO A 203 13.45 3.56 10.46
C PRO A 203 13.75 5.05 10.30
N ALA A 204 14.13 5.71 11.39
CA ALA A 204 14.64 7.08 11.31
C ALA A 204 15.85 7.15 10.36
N CYS A 205 15.83 8.10 9.42
CA CYS A 205 16.87 8.27 8.42
C CYS A 205 17.70 9.52 8.68
N PRO A 206 18.92 9.42 9.24
CA PRO A 206 19.74 10.59 9.58
C PRO A 206 20.43 11.22 8.36
N ILE A 207 20.32 10.61 7.17
CA ILE A 207 21.17 10.92 6.02
C ILE A 207 20.61 12.05 5.14
N SER A 208 19.29 12.05 4.91
CA SER A 208 18.64 13.08 4.08
C SER A 208 17.14 13.14 4.33
N LEU A 209 16.58 14.35 4.33
CA LEU A 209 15.14 14.61 4.38
C LEU A 209 14.42 14.32 3.05
N GLU A 210 15.18 14.13 1.96
CA GLU A 210 14.65 13.90 0.61
C GLU A 210 14.52 12.42 0.26
N LEU A 211 14.95 11.52 1.16
CA LEU A 211 14.87 10.08 0.92
C LEU A 211 13.45 9.56 1.04
N PHE A 212 13.10 8.65 0.13
CA PHE A 212 11.86 7.91 0.22
C PHE A 212 11.98 6.83 1.29
N GLY A 213 11.01 6.77 2.19
CA GLY A 213 10.71 5.56 2.93
C GLY A 213 10.18 4.49 1.99
N LEU A 214 9.31 4.85 1.05
CA LEU A 214 8.84 4.02 -0.05
C LEU A 214 8.72 4.87 -1.31
N VAL A 215 9.34 4.43 -2.40
CA VAL A 215 9.37 5.15 -3.69
C VAL A 215 7.97 5.42 -4.25
N PRO A 216 7.80 6.43 -5.11
CA PRO A 216 6.55 6.66 -5.85
C PRO A 216 6.09 5.40 -6.61
N HIS A 217 4.83 5.03 -6.43
CA HIS A 217 4.19 3.89 -7.09
C HIS A 217 2.67 4.01 -7.05
N THR A 218 2.00 3.17 -7.85
CA THR A 218 0.59 2.81 -7.67
C THR A 218 0.49 1.36 -7.21
N ASP A 219 -0.58 1.01 -6.50
CA ASP A 219 -0.83 -0.37 -6.09
C ASP A 219 -1.39 -1.20 -7.25
N SER A 220 -0.93 -2.43 -7.38
CA SER A 220 -1.34 -3.37 -8.45
C SER A 220 -2.57 -4.19 -8.07
N ASP A 221 -3.25 -3.88 -6.98
CA ASP A 221 -4.36 -4.66 -6.44
C ASP A 221 -5.72 -4.06 -6.87
N PHE A 222 -6.81 -4.48 -6.22
CA PHE A 222 -8.09 -3.79 -6.33
C PHE A 222 -8.26 -2.70 -5.27
N LEU A 223 -8.01 -3.05 -4.01
CA LEU A 223 -8.23 -2.17 -2.88
C LEU A 223 -7.16 -2.40 -1.82
N THR A 224 -6.48 -1.34 -1.42
CA THR A 224 -5.59 -1.37 -0.26
C THR A 224 -6.29 -0.74 0.94
N ILE A 225 -6.19 -1.37 2.10
CA ILE A 225 -6.61 -0.82 3.40
C ILE A 225 -5.37 -0.70 4.29
N LEU A 226 -5.06 0.53 4.68
CA LEU A 226 -3.85 0.89 5.42
C LEU A 226 -4.19 1.35 6.84
N HIS A 227 -3.68 0.60 7.81
CA HIS A 227 -3.53 1.06 9.18
C HIS A 227 -2.14 1.71 9.32
N GLN A 228 -2.09 3.01 9.56
CA GLN A 228 -0.84 3.77 9.64
C GLN A 228 -0.54 4.28 11.04
N ASP A 229 0.71 4.68 11.26
CA ASP A 229 1.15 5.36 12.48
C ASP A 229 0.30 6.59 12.81
N GLU A 230 -0.13 6.67 14.07
CA GLU A 230 -0.96 7.74 14.63
C GLU A 230 -0.23 9.09 14.78
N HIS A 231 1.10 9.09 14.86
CA HIS A 231 1.88 10.27 15.26
C HIS A 231 2.96 10.66 14.25
N VAL A 232 3.32 9.74 13.35
CA VAL A 232 4.40 9.96 12.38
C VAL A 232 3.83 9.94 10.97
N SER A 233 3.74 11.14 10.38
CA SER A 233 3.38 11.31 8.97
C SER A 233 4.48 10.76 8.05
N GLY A 234 4.13 10.56 6.78
CA GLY A 234 5.08 10.13 5.77
C GLY A 234 4.41 9.83 4.43
N LEU A 235 3.17 9.34 4.46
CA LEU A 235 2.40 9.08 3.24
C LEU A 235 2.10 10.39 2.50
N GLN A 236 2.43 10.41 1.21
CA GLN A 236 2.08 11.46 0.27
C GLN A 236 1.42 10.85 -0.97
N LEU A 237 0.44 11.53 -1.53
CA LEU A 237 -0.23 11.13 -2.78
C LEU A 237 -0.18 12.25 -3.81
N MET A 238 -0.25 11.89 -5.08
CA MET A 238 -0.28 12.83 -6.20
C MET A 238 -1.72 13.31 -6.44
N LYS A 239 -1.98 14.59 -6.21
CA LYS A 239 -3.28 15.24 -6.50
C LYS A 239 -3.05 16.49 -7.34
N ASP A 240 -3.74 16.57 -8.48
CA ASP A 240 -3.71 17.72 -9.40
C ASP A 240 -2.26 18.17 -9.77
N GLY A 241 -1.39 17.18 -10.00
CA GLY A 241 0.01 17.40 -10.36
C GLY A 241 0.94 17.80 -9.20
N LYS A 242 0.47 17.71 -7.95
CA LYS A 242 1.25 18.03 -6.74
C LYS A 242 1.24 16.89 -5.73
N TRP A 243 2.36 16.73 -5.03
CA TRP A 243 2.44 15.83 -3.88
C TRP A 243 1.78 16.49 -2.66
N VAL A 244 0.76 15.83 -2.11
CA VAL A 244 0.07 16.28 -0.88
C VAL A 244 0.30 15.28 0.25
N SER A 245 0.52 15.79 1.46
CA SER A 245 0.77 14.96 2.64
C SER A 245 -0.54 14.54 3.31
N VAL A 246 -0.66 13.25 3.65
CA VAL A 246 -1.81 12.72 4.37
C VAL A 246 -1.58 12.83 5.87
N LYS A 247 -2.50 13.50 6.56
CA LYS A 247 -2.43 13.67 8.02
C LYS A 247 -2.77 12.35 8.73
N PRO A 248 -1.97 11.92 9.71
CA PRO A 248 -2.33 10.81 10.60
C PRO A 248 -3.67 11.04 11.29
N ASN A 249 -4.48 9.98 11.35
CA ASN A 249 -5.74 9.95 12.07
C ASN A 249 -5.83 8.60 12.80
N LYS A 250 -5.82 8.65 14.14
CA LYS A 250 -5.75 7.46 14.98
C LYS A 250 -7.01 6.59 14.95
N ASP A 251 -8.15 7.19 14.61
CA ASP A 251 -9.45 6.53 14.64
C ASP A 251 -9.84 6.01 13.24
N ALA A 252 -8.98 6.20 12.24
CA ALA A 252 -9.29 5.93 10.85
C ALA A 252 -8.30 4.97 10.17
N LEU A 253 -8.84 4.20 9.23
CA LEU A 253 -8.06 3.47 8.24
C LEU A 253 -8.07 4.25 6.93
N ILE A 254 -6.95 4.22 6.21
CA ILE A 254 -6.89 4.76 4.85
C ILE A 254 -7.28 3.65 3.87
N VAL A 255 -8.06 4.00 2.87
CA VAL A 255 -8.44 3.12 1.77
C VAL A 255 -7.97 3.76 0.48
N ASN A 256 -7.36 2.97 -0.41
CA ASN A 256 -7.04 3.42 -1.76
C ASN A 256 -7.35 2.39 -2.83
N ILE A 257 -7.65 2.91 -4.03
CA ILE A 257 -7.96 2.13 -5.21
C ILE A 257 -6.66 1.71 -5.89
N GLY A 258 -6.59 0.44 -6.29
CA GLY A 258 -5.48 -0.10 -7.08
C GLY A 258 -5.74 -0.09 -8.59
N ASP A 259 -4.67 -0.32 -9.34
CA ASP A 259 -4.67 -0.29 -10.81
C ASP A 259 -5.71 -1.22 -11.43
N LEU A 260 -5.86 -2.43 -10.88
CA LEU A 260 -6.76 -3.41 -11.47
C LEU A 260 -8.22 -2.98 -11.31
N PHE A 261 -8.55 -2.25 -10.22
CA PHE A 261 -9.91 -1.76 -10.01
C PHE A 261 -10.18 -0.51 -10.85
N GLN A 262 -9.16 0.31 -11.12
CA GLN A 262 -9.25 1.36 -12.13
C GLN A 262 -9.54 0.77 -13.51
N ALA A 263 -8.79 -0.25 -13.94
CA ALA A 263 -9.02 -0.90 -15.23
C ALA A 263 -10.41 -1.53 -15.34
N TRP A 264 -10.80 -2.27 -14.30
CA TRP A 264 -12.10 -2.92 -14.23
C TRP A 264 -13.24 -1.89 -14.22
N SER A 265 -13.13 -0.80 -13.47
CA SER A 265 -14.14 0.26 -13.42
C SER A 265 -14.16 1.19 -14.64
N ASN A 266 -13.29 0.95 -15.63
CA ASN A 266 -13.14 1.76 -16.83
C ASN A 266 -12.81 3.24 -16.51
N ASP A 267 -11.81 3.46 -15.66
CA ASP A 267 -11.37 4.78 -15.14
C ASP A 267 -12.39 5.54 -14.29
N VAL A 268 -13.50 4.91 -13.88
CA VAL A 268 -14.43 5.55 -12.94
C VAL A 268 -13.77 5.72 -11.57
N TYR A 269 -13.05 4.71 -11.08
CA TYR A 269 -12.26 4.80 -9.84
C TYR A 269 -10.79 4.96 -10.19
N LYS A 270 -10.05 5.75 -9.40
CA LYS A 270 -8.69 6.17 -9.74
C LYS A 270 -7.65 5.52 -8.84
N SER A 271 -6.72 4.80 -9.45
CA SER A 271 -5.46 4.41 -8.84
C SER A 271 -4.52 5.62 -8.85
N VAL A 272 -4.05 6.01 -7.66
CA VAL A 272 -3.29 7.25 -7.48
C VAL A 272 -1.86 6.95 -7.04
N GLU A 273 -0.91 7.61 -7.71
CA GLU A 273 0.50 7.53 -7.38
C GLU A 273 0.72 8.08 -5.96
N HIS A 274 1.40 7.29 -5.14
CA HIS A 274 1.70 7.63 -3.75
C HIS A 274 3.10 7.17 -3.37
N LYS A 275 3.64 7.79 -2.32
CA LYS A 275 4.99 7.52 -1.78
C LYS A 275 5.00 7.69 -0.27
N VAL A 276 6.05 7.21 0.37
CA VAL A 276 6.31 7.48 1.79
C VAL A 276 7.63 8.22 1.90
N MET A 277 7.64 9.36 2.59
CA MET A 277 8.86 10.08 2.92
C MET A 277 9.51 9.51 4.18
N ALA A 278 10.84 9.39 4.18
CA ALA A 278 11.58 9.03 5.38
C ALA A 278 11.58 10.19 6.37
N ASN A 279 11.59 9.88 7.67
CA ASN A 279 11.67 10.89 8.73
C ASN A 279 13.05 10.82 9.41
N SER A 280 13.65 11.98 9.70
CA SER A 280 15.02 12.01 10.26
C SER A 280 15.12 11.72 11.75
N ARG A 281 14.00 11.75 12.48
CA ARG A 281 13.98 11.70 13.95
C ARG A 281 13.14 10.56 14.52
N LYS A 282 12.08 10.17 13.81
CA LYS A 282 11.12 9.17 14.29
C LYS A 282 11.00 8.06 13.26
N GLU A 283 10.93 6.84 13.76
CA GLU A 283 10.49 5.71 12.95
C GLU A 283 8.98 5.78 12.71
N ARG A 284 8.51 5.10 11.65
CA ARG A 284 7.08 4.98 11.31
C ARG A 284 6.74 3.52 11.05
N PHE A 285 5.58 3.09 11.51
CA PHE A 285 5.03 1.76 11.21
C PHE A 285 3.73 1.86 10.40
N SER A 286 3.46 0.85 9.57
CA SER A 286 2.13 0.68 9.00
C SER A 286 1.86 -0.77 8.62
N VAL A 287 0.59 -1.15 8.59
CA VAL A 287 0.12 -2.46 8.13
C VAL A 287 -0.88 -2.24 7.01
N ALA A 288 -0.56 -2.71 5.82
CA ALA A 288 -1.42 -2.63 4.64
C ALA A 288 -2.01 -4.00 4.32
N TYR A 289 -3.31 -4.06 4.08
CA TYR A 289 -4.02 -5.21 3.53
C TYR A 289 -4.31 -4.94 2.05
N PHE A 290 -3.96 -5.88 1.17
CA PHE A 290 -4.18 -5.77 -0.27
C PHE A 290 -5.22 -6.78 -0.71
N LEU A 291 -6.37 -6.28 -1.20
CA LEU A 291 -7.42 -7.09 -1.82
C LEU A 291 -7.06 -7.30 -3.30
N CYS A 292 -6.71 -8.52 -3.66
CA CYS A 292 -6.28 -8.88 -5.00
C CYS A 292 -7.32 -9.78 -5.72
N PRO A 293 -7.46 -9.63 -7.05
CA PRO A 293 -8.10 -10.64 -7.89
C PRO A 293 -7.25 -11.93 -7.94
N SER A 294 -7.85 -13.07 -8.30
CA SER A 294 -7.08 -14.26 -8.65
C SER A 294 -6.10 -13.97 -9.79
N TYR A 295 -4.97 -14.68 -9.82
CA TYR A 295 -3.97 -14.49 -10.88
C TYR A 295 -4.55 -14.71 -12.28
N ASP A 296 -5.49 -15.64 -12.40
CA ASP A 296 -6.09 -16.02 -13.68
C ASP A 296 -7.43 -15.30 -13.94
N SER A 297 -7.86 -14.44 -13.01
CA SER A 297 -9.04 -13.60 -13.21
C SER A 297 -8.83 -12.64 -14.37
N ILE A 298 -9.81 -12.62 -15.25
CA ILE A 298 -9.84 -11.75 -16.41
C ILE A 298 -10.23 -10.33 -15.96
N ILE A 299 -9.29 -9.41 -16.12
CA ILE A 299 -9.45 -7.98 -15.90
C ILE A 299 -9.78 -7.32 -17.24
N GLY A 300 -11.00 -6.82 -17.33
CA GLY A 300 -11.50 -6.03 -18.44
C GLY A 300 -12.53 -5.03 -17.92
N SER A 301 -12.82 -4.00 -18.71
CA SER A 301 -13.74 -2.95 -18.29
C SER A 301 -15.17 -3.46 -18.12
N CYS A 302 -15.80 -3.08 -17.01
CA CYS A 302 -17.17 -3.41 -16.67
C CYS A 302 -18.21 -2.60 -17.47
N LYS A 303 -17.75 -1.65 -18.31
CA LYS A 303 -18.54 -0.77 -19.16
C LYS A 303 -17.99 -0.73 -20.59
N GLN A 304 -18.86 -0.39 -21.54
CA GLN A 304 -18.51 -0.15 -22.94
C GLN A 304 -18.69 1.34 -23.31
N PRO A 305 -17.85 1.89 -24.21
CA PRO A 305 -16.67 1.26 -24.80
C PRO A 305 -15.54 1.07 -23.76
N SER A 306 -14.85 -0.07 -23.84
CA SER A 306 -13.69 -0.36 -22.99
C SER A 306 -12.53 0.57 -23.32
N ARG A 307 -11.81 1.04 -22.30
CA ARG A 307 -10.53 1.76 -22.46
C ARG A 307 -9.33 0.82 -22.45
N TYR A 308 -9.51 -0.38 -21.91
CA TYR A 308 -8.44 -1.35 -21.71
C TYR A 308 -8.65 -2.60 -22.56
N LYS A 309 -7.54 -3.18 -23.03
CA LYS A 309 -7.46 -4.55 -23.51
C LYS A 309 -7.81 -5.46 -22.33
N THR A 310 -8.37 -6.62 -22.62
CA THR A 310 -8.60 -7.64 -21.60
C THR A 310 -7.26 -8.33 -21.26
N PHE A 311 -6.95 -8.50 -19.98
CA PHE A 311 -5.73 -9.17 -19.50
C PHE A 311 -5.99 -9.87 -18.17
N THR A 312 -5.08 -10.73 -17.72
CA THR A 312 -5.13 -11.37 -16.40
C THR A 312 -4.25 -10.65 -15.39
N PHE A 313 -4.53 -10.80 -14.10
CA PHE A 313 -3.64 -10.27 -13.06
C PHE A 313 -2.21 -10.85 -13.19
N ARG A 314 -2.08 -12.12 -13.57
CA ARG A 314 -0.78 -12.77 -13.85
C ARG A 314 0.00 -12.02 -14.94
N GLU A 315 -0.65 -11.70 -16.05
CA GLU A 315 -0.03 -10.93 -17.14
C GLU A 315 0.39 -9.52 -16.69
N TYR A 316 -0.49 -8.83 -15.96
CA TYR A 316 -0.21 -7.51 -15.39
C TYR A 316 1.04 -7.53 -14.49
N ARG A 317 1.10 -8.51 -13.60
CA ARG A 317 2.22 -8.69 -12.65
C ARG A 317 3.51 -9.03 -13.38
N ASN A 318 3.47 -9.95 -14.35
CA ASN A 318 4.65 -10.33 -15.13
C ASN A 318 5.22 -9.13 -15.90
N LYS A 319 4.36 -8.35 -16.57
CA LYS A 319 4.80 -7.13 -17.28
C LYS A 319 5.36 -6.08 -16.35
N THR A 320 4.74 -5.86 -15.19
CA THR A 320 5.28 -4.96 -14.16
C THR A 320 6.66 -5.41 -13.68
N GLN A 321 6.88 -6.71 -13.47
CA GLN A 321 8.19 -7.23 -13.07
C GLN A 321 9.25 -7.08 -14.16
N GLU A 322 8.87 -7.29 -15.42
CA GLU A 322 9.74 -7.03 -16.57
C GLU A 322 10.14 -5.55 -16.64
N ASP A 323 9.17 -4.64 -16.53
CA ASP A 323 9.39 -3.19 -16.56
C ASP A 323 10.35 -2.75 -15.44
N VAL A 324 10.13 -3.21 -14.21
CA VAL A 324 10.99 -2.89 -13.06
C VAL A 324 12.39 -3.47 -13.24
N LYS A 325 12.54 -4.68 -13.78
CA LYS A 325 13.86 -5.27 -14.06
C LYS A 325 14.62 -4.49 -15.14
N LEU A 326 13.93 -4.01 -16.17
CA LEU A 326 14.54 -3.33 -17.32
C LEU A 326 14.83 -1.84 -17.04
N THR A 327 13.94 -1.16 -16.33
CA THR A 327 13.94 0.30 -16.20
C THR A 327 14.02 0.79 -14.76
N GLY A 328 13.83 -0.10 -13.77
CA GLY A 328 13.70 0.27 -12.36
C GLY A 328 12.33 0.87 -12.00
N HIS A 329 11.40 0.97 -12.95
CA HIS A 329 10.10 1.59 -12.76
C HIS A 329 8.97 0.71 -13.33
N LYS A 330 7.80 0.79 -12.69
CA LYS A 330 6.56 0.16 -13.17
C LYS A 330 5.91 1.08 -14.21
N VAL A 331 5.62 0.57 -15.40
CA VAL A 331 4.79 1.29 -16.38
C VAL A 331 3.30 1.12 -16.02
N GLY A 332 2.86 -0.12 -15.78
CA GLY A 332 1.51 -0.44 -15.31
C GLY A 332 0.43 -0.39 -16.40
N LEU A 333 -0.74 0.15 -16.07
CA LEU A 333 -1.93 0.20 -16.93
C LEU A 333 -1.75 0.75 -18.36
N PRO A 334 -0.85 1.73 -18.63
CA PRO A 334 -0.60 2.18 -20.01
C PRO A 334 -0.22 1.06 -20.99
N ARG A 335 0.34 -0.07 -20.52
CA ARG A 335 0.63 -1.26 -21.35
C ARG A 335 -0.63 -1.94 -21.90
N PHE A 336 -1.78 -1.69 -21.29
CA PHE A 336 -3.03 -2.41 -21.52
C PHE A 336 -4.11 -1.50 -22.09
N LEU A 337 -3.81 -0.27 -22.51
CA LEU A 337 -4.77 0.59 -23.20
C LEU A 337 -5.12 0.03 -24.58
N LEU A 338 -6.37 0.22 -24.99
CA LEU A 338 -6.78 0.06 -26.39
C LEU A 338 -6.25 1.25 -27.21
N ASP A 339 -5.85 0.96 -28.45
CA ASP A 339 -5.24 1.92 -29.38
C ASP A 339 -6.24 2.94 -29.94
#